data_AF-A0A935INN3-F1
#
_entry.id   AF-A0A935INN3-F1
#
_cell.length_a   1.000
_cell.length_b   1.000
_cell.length_c   1.000
_cell.angle_alpha   90.00
_cell.angle_beta   90.00
_cell.angle_gamma   90.00
#
_symmetry.space_group_name_H-M   'P 1'
#
loop_
_entity.id
_entity.type
_entity.pdbx_description
1 polymer ?
#
loop_
_entity_poly.entity_id
_entity_poly.type
_entity_poly.pdbx_seq_one_letter_code
_entity_poly.pdbx_strand_id
1 'polypeptide(L)'
;MKKLALFIFLIASISLRSQNIDSLIRLLPTIQDNEKKLDLFYKSFSKKMRKSSQKKIIHVLDSFSVSMKSEKDKANALFKMGTLQNSMREFNEALITLFKSLQLFEKNKDLPKVAKIHMEMGKSFYELKNSRSAIDHFYTSLKLNEIVKDKKMIAGCHVF
;
A
#
# COMPACT_ATOMS: atom_id res chain seq x y z
N MET A 1 -30.43 32.64 -10.18
CA MET A 1 -28.99 32.86 -10.49
C MET A 1 -28.02 32.36 -9.41
N LYS A 2 -28.28 32.55 -8.10
CA LYS A 2 -27.36 32.09 -7.02
C LYS A 2 -27.13 30.56 -6.94
N LYS A 3 -28.14 29.72 -7.27
CA LYS A 3 -28.01 28.25 -7.27
C LYS A 3 -27.14 27.70 -8.41
N LEU A 4 -27.08 28.39 -9.55
CA LEU A 4 -26.30 27.98 -10.72
C LEU A 4 -24.80 28.26 -10.51
N ALA A 5 -24.46 29.38 -9.88
CA ALA A 5 -23.09 29.71 -9.49
C ALA A 5 -22.50 28.74 -8.45
N LEU A 6 -23.32 28.29 -7.49
CA LEU A 6 -22.92 27.29 -6.49
C LEU A 6 -22.60 25.92 -7.13
N PHE A 7 -23.36 25.55 -8.18
CA PHE A 7 -23.18 24.30 -8.92
C PHE A 7 -21.90 24.31 -9.78
N ILE A 8 -21.61 25.45 -10.43
CA ILE A 8 -20.36 25.64 -11.20
C ILE A 8 -19.14 25.65 -10.27
N PHE A 9 -19.24 26.25 -9.08
CA PHE A 9 -18.16 26.22 -8.08
C PHE A 9 -17.92 24.81 -7.51
N LEU A 10 -18.98 24.00 -7.38
CA LEU A 10 -18.86 22.59 -6.99
C LEU A 10 -18.13 21.75 -8.06
N ILE A 11 -18.41 22.00 -9.35
CA ILE A 11 -17.75 21.31 -10.46
C ILE A 11 -16.28 21.74 -10.61
N ALA A 12 -16.00 23.03 -10.44
CA ALA A 12 -14.64 23.58 -10.49
C ALA A 12 -13.75 23.09 -9.33
N SER A 13 -14.31 22.91 -8.14
CA SER A 13 -13.58 22.33 -6.99
C SER A 13 -13.35 20.82 -7.15
N ILE A 14 -14.22 20.11 -7.88
CA ILE A 14 -14.00 18.71 -8.27
C ILE A 14 -12.89 18.58 -9.33
N SER A 15 -12.85 19.49 -10.32
CA SER A 15 -11.85 19.46 -11.41
C SER A 15 -10.45 19.90 -10.96
N LEU A 16 -10.33 20.88 -10.07
CA LEU A 16 -9.02 21.24 -9.48
C LEU A 16 -8.44 20.09 -8.63
N ARG A 17 -9.30 19.29 -7.98
CA ARG A 17 -8.84 18.16 -7.15
C ARG A 17 -8.44 16.94 -7.99
N SER A 18 -9.02 16.75 -9.18
CA SER A 18 -8.66 15.67 -10.11
C SER A 18 -7.36 15.95 -10.88
N GLN A 19 -7.09 17.22 -11.22
CA GLN A 19 -5.87 17.62 -11.95
C GLN A 19 -4.57 17.24 -11.24
N ASN A 20 -4.56 17.23 -9.90
CA ASN A 20 -3.39 16.81 -9.13
C ASN A 20 -3.09 15.31 -9.23
N ILE A 21 -4.13 14.46 -9.33
CA ILE A 21 -3.96 13.01 -9.41
C ILE A 21 -3.34 12.63 -10.75
N ASP A 22 -3.87 13.18 -11.85
CA ASP A 22 -3.40 12.89 -13.19
C ASP A 22 -1.98 13.42 -13.43
N SER A 23 -1.64 14.57 -12.83
CA SER A 23 -0.28 15.12 -12.87
C SER A 23 0.72 14.25 -12.09
N LEU A 24 0.35 13.76 -10.90
CA LEU A 24 1.18 12.85 -10.10
C LEU A 24 1.35 11.48 -10.76
N ILE A 25 0.32 10.95 -11.42
CA ILE A 25 0.40 9.71 -12.20
C ILE A 25 1.39 9.87 -13.37
N ARG A 26 1.40 11.03 -14.04
CA ARG A 26 2.34 11.30 -15.15
C ARG A 26 3.79 11.45 -14.71
N LEU A 27 4.03 11.83 -13.46
CA LEU A 27 5.37 11.90 -12.86
C LEU A 27 5.82 10.53 -12.31
N LEU A 28 4.96 9.51 -12.34
CA LEU A 28 5.30 8.17 -11.87
C LEU A 28 6.41 7.42 -12.66
N PRO A 29 6.77 7.83 -13.89
CA PRO A 29 7.97 7.31 -14.57
C PRO A 29 9.26 8.10 -14.28
N THR A 30 9.20 9.34 -13.80
CA THR A 30 10.34 10.29 -13.83
C THR A 30 11.17 10.41 -12.53
N ILE A 31 10.96 9.53 -11.54
CA ILE A 31 11.63 9.60 -10.23
C ILE A 31 12.48 8.33 -10.10
N GLN A 32 13.79 8.50 -9.90
CA GLN A 32 14.78 7.41 -9.90
C GLN A 32 14.66 6.46 -8.69
N ASP A 33 14.20 6.94 -7.53
CA ASP A 33 13.98 6.11 -6.34
C ASP A 33 12.52 5.63 -6.28
N ASN A 34 12.29 4.44 -6.86
CA ASN A 34 10.96 3.83 -6.97
C ASN A 34 10.31 3.58 -5.60
N GLU A 35 11.09 3.27 -4.55
CA GLU A 35 10.55 2.96 -3.23
C GLU A 35 10.02 4.23 -2.54
N LYS A 36 10.82 5.30 -2.49
CA LYS A 36 10.39 6.59 -1.90
C LYS A 36 9.26 7.23 -2.68
N LYS A 37 9.32 7.14 -4.01
CA LYS A 37 8.28 7.61 -4.91
C LYS A 37 6.93 6.98 -4.62
N LEU A 38 6.90 5.66 -4.54
CA LEU A 38 5.71 4.89 -4.30
C LEU A 38 5.18 5.13 -2.88
N ASP A 39 6.06 5.48 -1.94
CA ASP A 39 5.70 5.92 -0.59
C ASP A 39 5.07 7.31 -0.52
N LEU A 40 5.67 8.30 -1.17
CA LEU A 40 5.12 9.64 -1.33
C LEU A 40 3.77 9.61 -2.04
N PHE A 41 3.67 8.84 -3.13
CA PHE A 41 2.44 8.62 -3.86
C PHE A 41 1.38 8.03 -2.92
N TYR A 42 1.61 6.84 -2.37
CA TYR A 42 0.66 6.19 -1.45
C TYR A 42 0.22 7.08 -0.26
N LYS A 43 1.16 7.79 0.38
CA LYS A 43 0.85 8.69 1.51
C LYS A 43 -0.02 9.88 1.10
N SER A 44 0.23 10.45 -0.09
CA SER A 44 -0.56 11.56 -0.62
C SER A 44 -2.02 11.15 -0.89
N PHE A 45 -2.24 9.87 -1.19
CA PHE A 45 -3.55 9.37 -1.57
C PHE A 45 -4.34 8.64 -0.46
N SER A 46 -3.67 8.09 0.56
CA SER A 46 -4.32 7.31 1.63
C SER A 46 -4.99 8.15 2.71
N LYS A 47 -4.65 9.45 2.87
CA LYS A 47 -5.04 10.19 4.09
C LYS A 47 -6.43 10.87 4.09
N LYS A 48 -7.12 11.06 2.95
CA LYS A 48 -8.45 11.75 2.95
C LYS A 48 -9.23 11.70 1.62
N MET A 49 -9.20 10.58 0.90
CA MET A 49 -9.82 10.49 -0.43
C MET A 49 -11.17 9.75 -0.44
N ARG A 50 -12.05 10.15 -1.38
CA ARG A 50 -13.29 9.43 -1.67
C ARG A 50 -12.95 8.05 -2.26
N LYS A 51 -13.79 7.04 -2.01
CA LYS A 51 -13.60 5.66 -2.51
C LYS A 51 -13.37 5.59 -4.03
N SER A 52 -14.02 6.46 -4.80
CA SER A 52 -13.81 6.55 -6.26
C SER A 52 -12.38 6.91 -6.66
N SER A 53 -11.74 7.83 -5.93
CA SER A 53 -10.33 8.20 -6.17
C SER A 53 -9.38 7.05 -5.80
N GLN A 54 -9.67 6.32 -4.72
CA GLN A 54 -8.87 5.16 -4.29
C GLN A 54 -8.87 4.04 -5.34
N LYS A 55 -9.99 3.79 -6.03
CA LYS A 55 -10.03 2.83 -7.16
C LYS A 55 -9.11 3.22 -8.32
N LYS A 56 -9.04 4.50 -8.68
CA LYS A 56 -8.15 4.98 -9.74
C LYS A 56 -6.68 4.71 -9.40
N ILE A 57 -6.31 4.82 -8.12
CA ILE A 57 -4.96 4.53 -7.64
C ILE A 57 -4.65 3.03 -7.67
N ILE A 58 -5.61 2.16 -7.36
CA ILE A 58 -5.43 0.70 -7.50
C ILE A 58 -5.05 0.36 -8.94
N HIS A 59 -5.78 0.89 -9.93
CA HIS A 59 -5.47 0.66 -11.34
C HIS A 59 -4.06 1.14 -11.72
N VAL A 60 -3.64 2.28 -11.18
CA VAL A 60 -2.28 2.81 -11.40
C VAL A 60 -1.22 1.91 -10.75
N LEU A 61 -1.45 1.45 -9.52
CA LEU A 61 -0.53 0.55 -8.82
C LEU A 61 -0.42 -0.81 -9.52
N ASP A 62 -1.53 -1.33 -10.07
CA ASP A 62 -1.55 -2.55 -10.85
C ASP A 62 -0.73 -2.41 -12.13
N SER A 63 -1.00 -1.37 -12.92
CA SER A 63 -0.23 -1.04 -14.15
C SER A 63 1.26 -0.81 -13.85
N PHE A 64 1.56 -0.14 -12.73
CA PHE A 64 2.92 0.06 -12.25
C PHE A 64 3.58 -1.29 -11.89
N SER A 65 2.89 -2.17 -11.18
CA SER A 65 3.43 -3.48 -10.78
C SER A 65 3.79 -4.38 -11.96
N VAL A 66 3.05 -4.27 -13.07
CA VAL A 66 3.28 -5.02 -14.31
C VAL A 66 4.45 -4.45 -15.12
N SER A 67 4.65 -3.13 -15.08
CA SER A 67 5.72 -2.45 -15.84
C SER A 67 7.10 -2.47 -15.15
N MET A 68 7.17 -2.83 -13.87
CA MET A 68 8.44 -2.92 -13.14
C MET A 68 9.25 -4.16 -13.53
N LYS A 69 10.54 -3.96 -13.84
CA LYS A 69 11.51 -5.06 -14.03
C LYS A 69 12.02 -5.67 -12.72
N SER A 70 11.98 -4.91 -11.62
CA SER A 70 12.47 -5.35 -10.31
C SER A 70 11.38 -6.08 -9.52
N GLU A 71 11.65 -7.32 -9.10
CA GLU A 71 10.74 -8.09 -8.24
C GLU A 71 10.45 -7.37 -6.91
N LYS A 72 11.43 -6.65 -6.36
CA LYS A 72 11.26 -5.85 -5.14
C LYS A 72 10.30 -4.68 -5.34
N ASP A 73 10.40 -3.97 -6.46
CA ASP A 73 9.50 -2.84 -6.75
C ASP A 73 8.08 -3.31 -7.01
N LYS A 74 7.93 -4.43 -7.74
CA LYS A 74 6.64 -5.11 -7.92
C LYS A 74 6.02 -5.52 -6.59
N ALA A 75 6.81 -6.11 -5.69
CA ALA A 75 6.35 -6.50 -4.36
C ALA A 75 5.86 -5.30 -3.54
N ASN A 76 6.59 -4.18 -3.57
CA ASN A 76 6.22 -2.93 -2.90
C ASN A 76 4.91 -2.34 -3.44
N ALA A 77 4.71 -2.37 -4.77
CA ALA A 77 3.47 -1.90 -5.40
C ALA A 77 2.27 -2.73 -4.96
N LEU A 78 2.40 -4.06 -5.00
CA LEU A 78 1.37 -4.99 -4.51
C LEU A 78 1.07 -4.75 -3.02
N PHE A 79 2.08 -4.58 -2.18
CA PHE A 79 1.87 -4.32 -0.75
C PHE A 79 1.02 -3.07 -0.50
N LYS A 80 1.34 -1.96 -1.20
CA LYS A 80 0.60 -0.71 -1.07
C LYS A 80 -0.82 -0.81 -1.64
N MET A 81 -1.00 -1.56 -2.72
CA MET A 81 -2.32 -1.83 -3.29
C MET A 81 -3.19 -2.61 -2.30
N GLY A 82 -2.65 -3.67 -1.70
CA GLY A 82 -3.34 -4.45 -0.67
C GLY A 82 -3.71 -3.61 0.56
N THR A 83 -2.81 -2.75 1.02
CA THR A 83 -3.09 -1.83 2.14
C THR A 83 -4.19 -0.83 1.80
N LEU A 84 -4.22 -0.33 0.56
CA LEU A 84 -5.27 0.57 0.08
C LEU A 84 -6.62 -0.15 0.00
N GLN A 85 -6.65 -1.38 -0.51
CA GLN A 85 -7.86 -2.22 -0.54
C GLN A 85 -8.40 -2.47 0.88
N ASN A 86 -7.53 -2.72 1.86
CA ASN A 86 -7.92 -2.78 3.28
C ASN A 86 -8.60 -1.48 3.74
N SER A 87 -8.03 -0.32 3.43
CA SER A 87 -8.64 0.97 3.78
C SER A 87 -9.98 1.22 3.09
N MET A 88 -10.20 0.59 1.93
CA MET A 88 -11.45 0.64 1.16
C MET A 88 -12.50 -0.38 1.61
N ARG A 89 -12.15 -1.22 2.60
CA ARG A 89 -12.92 -2.36 3.08
C ARG A 89 -13.13 -3.46 2.01
N GLU A 90 -12.22 -3.55 1.06
CA GLU A 90 -12.14 -4.57 0.00
C GLU A 90 -11.22 -5.71 0.49
N PHE A 91 -11.63 -6.38 1.57
CA PHE A 91 -10.75 -7.25 2.36
C PHE A 91 -10.34 -8.53 1.63
N ASN A 92 -11.21 -9.11 0.81
CA ASN A 92 -10.90 -10.31 0.04
C ASN A 92 -9.86 -10.00 -1.05
N GLU A 93 -10.03 -8.89 -1.75
CA GLU A 93 -9.11 -8.39 -2.76
C GLU A 93 -7.77 -7.99 -2.14
N ALA A 94 -7.80 -7.38 -0.96
CA ALA A 94 -6.62 -7.08 -0.16
C ALA A 94 -5.82 -8.35 0.13
N LEU A 95 -6.48 -9.42 0.61
CA LEU A 95 -5.81 -10.69 0.91
C LEU A 95 -5.13 -11.30 -0.32
N ILE A 96 -5.83 -11.34 -1.47
CA ILE A 96 -5.25 -11.87 -2.73
C ILE A 96 -4.00 -11.06 -3.13
N THR A 97 -4.09 -9.73 -3.04
CA THR A 97 -3.02 -8.82 -3.43
C THR A 97 -1.84 -8.88 -2.47
N LEU A 98 -2.11 -8.91 -1.17
CA LEU A 98 -1.11 -9.04 -0.12
C LEU A 98 -0.37 -10.37 -0.21
N PHE A 99 -1.07 -11.46 -0.55
CA PHE A 99 -0.45 -12.76 -0.75
C PHE A 99 0.56 -12.77 -1.92
N LYS A 100 0.23 -12.11 -3.04
CA LYS A 100 1.20 -11.94 -4.15
C LYS A 100 2.43 -11.14 -3.71
N SER A 101 2.24 -10.11 -2.89
CA SER A 101 3.34 -9.33 -2.32
C SER A 101 4.22 -10.19 -1.38
N LEU A 102 3.57 -11.00 -0.53
CA LEU A 102 4.22 -11.89 0.43
C LEU A 102 5.21 -12.82 -0.26
N GLN A 103 4.77 -13.53 -1.30
CA GLN A 103 5.61 -14.48 -2.04
C GLN A 103 6.90 -13.84 -2.59
N LEU A 104 6.82 -12.60 -3.08
CA LEU A 104 7.98 -11.88 -3.59
C LEU A 104 8.93 -11.43 -2.48
N PHE A 105 8.41 -10.95 -1.35
CA PHE A 105 9.26 -10.54 -0.23
C PHE A 105 9.87 -11.71 0.52
N GLU A 106 9.20 -12.86 0.57
CA GLU A 106 9.77 -14.11 1.09
C GLU A 106 10.93 -14.59 0.21
N LYS A 107 10.75 -14.60 -1.12
CA LYS A 107 11.83 -14.92 -2.08
C LYS A 107 13.03 -13.99 -1.91
N ASN A 108 12.76 -12.70 -1.68
CA ASN A 108 13.79 -11.68 -1.44
C ASN A 108 14.35 -11.67 -0.01
N LYS A 109 13.85 -12.54 0.89
CA LYS A 109 14.24 -12.62 2.30
C LYS A 109 14.09 -11.29 3.07
N ASP A 110 13.16 -10.43 2.67
CA ASP A 110 12.88 -9.14 3.31
C ASP A 110 11.92 -9.33 4.50
N LEU A 111 12.46 -9.90 5.59
CA LEU A 111 11.69 -10.20 6.81
C LEU A 111 10.91 -8.99 7.36
N PRO A 112 11.46 -7.76 7.37
CA PRO A 112 10.68 -6.58 7.79
C PRO A 112 9.42 -6.34 6.95
N LYS A 113 9.46 -6.55 5.63
CA LYS A 113 8.28 -6.39 4.76
C LYS A 113 7.32 -7.56 4.92
N VAL A 114 7.82 -8.79 5.04
CA VAL A 114 7.01 -9.99 5.33
C VAL A 114 6.20 -9.78 6.62
N ALA A 115 6.82 -9.30 7.69
CA ALA A 115 6.14 -9.02 8.96
C ALA A 115 4.98 -8.01 8.79
N LYS A 116 5.20 -6.93 8.02
CA LYS A 116 4.17 -5.92 7.73
C LYS A 116 3.01 -6.48 6.90
N ILE A 117 3.30 -7.36 5.95
CA ILE A 117 2.26 -7.99 5.13
C ILE A 117 1.38 -8.90 6.00
N HIS A 118 1.96 -9.71 6.88
CA HIS A 118 1.20 -10.50 7.84
C HIS A 118 0.32 -9.64 8.75
N MET A 119 0.81 -8.48 9.20
CA MET A 119 -0.01 -7.54 9.96
C MET A 119 -1.22 -7.03 9.15
N GLU A 120 -1.02 -6.65 7.89
CA GLU A 120 -2.12 -6.19 7.02
C GLU A 120 -3.12 -7.32 6.69
N MET A 121 -2.65 -8.55 6.46
CA MET A 121 -3.52 -9.72 6.27
C MET A 121 -4.32 -10.05 7.54
N GLY A 122 -3.69 -9.94 8.72
CA GLY A 122 -4.36 -10.13 10.01
C GLY A 122 -5.52 -9.14 10.20
N LYS A 123 -5.32 -7.87 9.81
CA LYS A 123 -6.40 -6.86 9.81
C LYS A 123 -7.53 -7.25 8.86
N SER A 124 -7.21 -7.68 7.64
CA SER A 124 -8.23 -8.13 6.67
C SER A 124 -9.07 -9.29 7.22
N PHE A 125 -8.42 -10.32 7.79
CA PHE A 125 -9.11 -11.47 8.36
C PHE A 125 -9.96 -11.10 9.58
N TYR A 126 -9.47 -10.20 10.43
CA TYR A 126 -10.23 -9.70 11.58
C TYR A 126 -11.53 -9.01 11.14
N GLU A 127 -11.44 -8.15 10.12
CA GLU A 127 -12.61 -7.47 9.56
C GLU A 127 -13.59 -8.44 8.90
N LEU A 128 -13.09 -9.51 8.27
CA LEU A 128 -13.86 -10.63 7.73
C LEU A 128 -14.45 -11.57 8.79
N LYS A 129 -14.28 -11.26 10.09
CA LYS A 129 -14.73 -12.08 11.23
C LYS A 129 -14.08 -13.47 11.29
N ASN A 130 -12.96 -13.65 10.59
CA ASN A 130 -12.13 -14.84 10.72
C ASN A 130 -11.05 -14.62 11.78
N SER A 131 -11.46 -14.67 13.04
CA SER A 131 -10.58 -14.42 14.19
C SER A 131 -9.39 -15.36 14.26
N ARG A 132 -9.57 -16.63 13.85
CA ARG A 132 -8.50 -17.63 13.89
C ARG A 132 -7.35 -17.25 12.96
N SER A 133 -7.65 -17.03 11.68
CA SER A 133 -6.62 -16.61 10.71
C SER A 133 -6.03 -15.25 11.07
N ALA A 134 -6.84 -14.32 11.61
CA ALA A 134 -6.32 -13.04 12.07
C ALA A 134 -5.24 -13.20 13.16
N ILE A 135 -5.50 -14.03 14.18
CA ILE A 135 -4.55 -14.32 15.25
C ILE A 135 -3.28 -14.96 14.68
N ASP A 136 -3.41 -15.96 13.81
CA ASP A 136 -2.25 -16.64 13.20
C ASP A 136 -1.34 -15.66 12.45
N HIS A 137 -1.94 -14.75 11.67
CA HIS A 137 -1.21 -13.72 10.93
C HIS A 137 -0.59 -12.66 11.86
N PHE A 138 -1.31 -12.18 12.88
CA PHE A 138 -0.74 -11.25 13.85
C PHE A 138 0.42 -11.85 14.64
N TYR A 139 0.29 -13.12 15.05
CA TYR A 139 1.33 -13.83 15.77
C TYR A 139 2.58 -14.06 14.90
N THR A 140 2.39 -14.39 13.63
CA THR A 140 3.49 -14.50 12.67
C THR A 140 4.21 -13.16 12.49
N SER A 141 3.45 -12.06 12.36
CA SER A 141 4.01 -10.71 12.28
C SER A 141 4.84 -10.35 13.52
N LEU A 142 4.34 -10.68 14.72
CA LEU A 142 5.04 -10.43 15.98
C LEU A 142 6.39 -11.16 16.04
N LYS A 143 6.38 -12.49 15.80
CA LYS A 143 7.60 -13.31 15.79
C LYS A 143 8.66 -12.79 14.81
N LEU A 144 8.23 -12.42 13.61
CA LEU A 144 9.17 -11.89 12.60
C LEU A 144 9.77 -10.55 13.03
N ASN A 145 8.99 -9.69 13.68
CA ASN A 145 9.49 -8.43 14.21
C ASN A 145 10.49 -8.63 15.36
N GLU A 146 10.29 -9.62 16.21
CA GLU A 146 11.28 -10.02 17.24
C GLU A 146 12.60 -10.44 16.60
N ILE A 147 12.56 -11.35 15.63
CA ILE A 147 13.75 -11.81 14.88
C ILE A 147 14.48 -10.63 14.21
N VAL A 148 13.73 -9.70 13.60
CA VAL A 148 14.31 -8.51 12.96
C VAL A 148 14.96 -7.57 13.98
N LYS A 149 14.34 -7.39 15.15
CA LYS A 149 14.87 -6.54 16.23
C LYS A 149 16.16 -7.12 16.79
N ASP A 150 16.19 -8.43 17.04
CA ASP A 150 17.36 -9.13 17.58
C ASP A 150 18.55 -9.05 16.61
N LYS A 151 18.31 -9.27 15.31
CA LYS A 151 19.36 -9.11 14.28
C LYS A 151 19.93 -7.70 14.23
N LYS A 152 19.09 -6.67 14.37
CA LYS A 152 19.55 -5.27 14.40
C LYS A 152 20.37 -4.97 15.65
N MET A 153 19.97 -5.52 16.80
CA MET A 153 20.71 -5.37 18.06
C MET A 153 22.10 -6.01 17.96
N ILE A 154 22.18 -7.25 17.47
CA ILE A 154 23.46 -7.95 17.25
C ILE A 154 24.35 -7.15 16.29
N ALA A 155 23.80 -6.69 15.16
CA ALA A 155 24.57 -5.88 14.21
C ALA A 155 25.08 -4.56 14.83
N GLY A 156 24.28 -3.91 15.69
CA GLY A 156 24.70 -2.70 16.40
C GLY A 156 25.79 -2.94 17.44
N CYS A 157 25.85 -4.13 18.04
CA CYS A 157 26.92 -4.51 18.99
C CYS A 157 28.26 -4.81 18.30
N HIS A 158 28.26 -5.18 17.02
CA HIS A 158 29.48 -5.49 16.25
C HIS A 158 30.18 -4.26 15.62
N VAL A 159 29.74 -3.03 15.93
CA VAL A 159 30.28 -1.77 15.39
C VAL A 159 31.20 -1.04 16.40
N PHE A 160 31.70 -1.75 17.42
CA PHE A 160 32.76 -1.29 18.34
C PHE A 160 33.95 -2.24 18.31
#